data_AF-A0A969HFZ8-F1
#
_entry.id   AF-A0A969HFZ8-F1
#
_cell.length_a   1.000
_cell.length_b   1.000
_cell.length_c   1.000
_cell.angle_alpha   90.00
_cell.angle_beta   90.00
_cell.angle_gamma   90.00
#
_symmetry.space_group_name_H-M   'P 1'
#
loop_
_entity.id
_entity.type
_entity.pdbx_description
1 polymer ?
#
loop_
_entity_poly.entity_id
_entity_poly.type
_entity_poly.pdbx_seq_one_letter_code
_entity_poly.pdbx_strand_id
1 'polypeptide(L)'
;MNIPFNPDSIKTEGDIRAFFVWLVNDQYLNFHPDTPFEGYVYYGTNDRVYSDEVAAILNAVMDKCFEIKDDVYEIGLEVIKEHVYPEMGIDYSKN
;
A
#
# COMPACT_ATOMS: atom_id res chain seq x y z
N MET A 1 -14.08 -1.79 -8.63
CA MET A 1 -12.97 -0.96 -8.12
C MET A 1 -12.10 -0.55 -9.29
N ASN A 2 -11.68 0.70 -9.38
CA ASN A 2 -10.72 1.13 -10.40
C ASN A 2 -9.30 1.01 -9.81
N ILE A 3 -8.46 0.17 -10.38
CA ILE A 3 -7.08 -0.03 -9.94
C ILE A 3 -6.18 0.66 -10.96
N PRO A 4 -5.54 1.79 -10.63
CA PRO A 4 -4.72 2.54 -11.59
C PRO A 4 -3.32 1.93 -11.77
N PHE A 5 -2.99 0.87 -11.04
CA PHE A 5 -1.70 0.20 -11.05
C PHE A 5 -1.79 -1.22 -11.60
N ASN A 6 -0.75 -1.61 -12.32
CA ASN A 6 -0.44 -2.98 -12.70
C ASN A 6 1.09 -3.18 -12.65
N PRO A 7 1.61 -4.41 -12.73
CA PRO A 7 3.06 -4.63 -12.62
C PRO A 7 3.87 -3.82 -13.65
N ASP A 8 3.38 -3.64 -14.88
CA ASP A 8 4.08 -2.88 -15.91
C ASP A 8 4.14 -1.36 -15.63
N SER A 9 3.32 -0.86 -14.70
CA SER A 9 3.32 0.54 -14.26
C SER A 9 4.37 0.87 -13.20
N ILE A 10 4.94 -0.14 -12.51
CA ILE A 10 5.96 0.07 -11.47
C ILE A 10 7.34 -0.11 -12.10
N LYS A 11 8.11 0.97 -12.23
CA LYS A 11 9.45 0.96 -12.86
C LYS A 11 10.51 1.66 -12.01
N THR A 12 10.08 2.51 -11.11
CA THR A 12 10.94 3.37 -10.29
C THR A 12 10.44 3.39 -8.85
N GLU A 13 11.31 3.83 -7.95
CA GLU A 13 10.93 4.14 -6.56
C GLU A 13 9.77 5.14 -6.48
N GLY A 14 9.71 6.11 -7.40
CA GLY A 14 8.60 7.06 -7.48
C GLY A 14 7.26 6.38 -7.77
N ASP A 15 7.24 5.33 -8.60
CA ASP A 15 6.04 4.55 -8.88
C ASP A 15 5.61 3.70 -7.68
N ILE A 16 6.58 3.13 -6.95
CA ILE A 16 6.33 2.43 -5.68
C ILE A 16 5.68 3.38 -4.68
N ARG A 17 6.25 4.58 -4.51
CA ARG A 17 5.71 5.60 -3.60
C ARG A 17 4.30 6.02 -4.05
N ALA A 18 4.05 6.19 -5.34
CA ALA A 18 2.72 6.52 -5.86
C ALA A 18 1.69 5.41 -5.57
N PHE A 19 2.07 4.15 -5.71
CA PHE A 19 1.22 3.02 -5.34
C PHE A 19 0.88 3.03 -3.84
N PHE A 20 1.86 3.27 -2.97
CA PHE A 20 1.63 3.32 -1.52
C PHE A 20 0.79 4.50 -1.08
N VAL A 21 0.98 5.67 -1.70
CA VAL A 21 0.13 6.84 -1.48
C VAL A 21 -1.32 6.51 -1.85
N TRP A 22 -1.56 5.80 -2.96
CA TRP A 22 -2.90 5.37 -3.35
C TRP A 22 -3.50 4.35 -2.36
N LEU A 23 -2.72 3.38 -1.86
CA LEU A 23 -3.19 2.46 -0.82
C LEU A 23 -3.66 3.21 0.43
N VAL A 24 -2.92 4.23 0.85
CA VAL A 24 -3.24 4.99 2.06
C VAL A 24 -4.38 5.97 1.84
N ASN A 25 -4.33 6.82 0.81
CA ASN A 25 -5.26 7.94 0.66
C ASN A 25 -6.56 7.56 -0.05
N ASP A 26 -6.50 6.63 -1.01
CA ASP A 26 -7.66 6.26 -1.83
C ASP A 26 -8.30 4.96 -1.34
N GLN A 27 -7.50 4.00 -0.85
CA GLN A 27 -8.01 2.73 -0.31
C GLN A 27 -8.21 2.76 1.21
N TYR A 28 -7.70 3.79 1.90
CA TYR A 28 -7.73 3.91 3.37
C TYR A 28 -7.14 2.67 4.07
N LEU A 29 -6.13 2.06 3.43
CA LEU A 29 -5.55 0.79 3.86
C LEU A 29 -4.33 1.04 4.75
N ASN A 30 -4.40 0.57 6.00
CA ASN A 30 -3.21 0.42 6.84
C ASN A 30 -2.46 -0.85 6.41
N PHE A 31 -1.69 -0.74 5.33
CA PHE A 31 -1.06 -1.88 4.68
C PHE A 31 0.27 -2.28 5.35
N HIS A 32 0.64 -3.54 5.18
CA HIS A 32 1.98 -4.04 5.41
C HIS A 32 2.49 -4.72 4.12
N PRO A 33 3.71 -4.44 3.64
CA PRO A 33 4.22 -5.00 2.37
C PRO A 33 4.14 -6.53 2.26
N ASP A 34 4.38 -7.27 3.37
CA ASP A 34 4.28 -8.73 3.40
C ASP A 34 2.86 -9.30 3.52
N THR A 35 1.84 -8.49 3.78
CA THR A 35 0.48 -9.00 3.99
C THR A 35 -0.22 -9.17 2.64
N PRO A 36 -0.58 -10.41 2.24
CA PRO A 36 -1.29 -10.63 0.98
C PRO A 36 -2.63 -9.90 0.96
N PHE A 37 -3.02 -9.38 -0.20
CA PHE A 37 -4.21 -8.55 -0.31
C PHE A 37 -5.52 -9.31 0.00
N GLU A 38 -5.53 -10.63 -0.12
CA GLU A 38 -6.66 -11.49 0.28
C GLU A 38 -6.92 -11.46 1.79
N GLY A 39 -5.91 -11.11 2.59
CA GLY A 39 -5.95 -11.09 4.05
C GLY A 39 -6.61 -9.84 4.64
N TYR A 40 -6.83 -8.78 3.85
CA TYR A 40 -7.50 -7.58 4.35
C TYR A 40 -9.01 -7.77 4.39
N VAL A 41 -9.58 -7.50 5.56
CA VAL A 41 -11.01 -7.61 5.83
C VAL A 41 -11.54 -6.32 6.45
N TYR A 42 -12.83 -6.03 6.24
CA TYR A 42 -13.51 -4.95 6.93
C TYR A 42 -13.68 -5.28 8.41
N TYR A 43 -13.26 -4.36 9.28
CA TYR A 43 -13.45 -4.50 10.71
C TYR A 43 -14.94 -4.61 11.05
N GLY A 44 -15.31 -5.62 11.84
CA GLY A 44 -16.67 -5.85 12.31
C GLY A 44 -17.49 -6.82 11.45
N THR A 45 -17.23 -6.94 10.15
CA THR A 45 -17.92 -7.94 9.29
C THR A 45 -17.05 -9.13 8.92
N ASN A 46 -15.72 -8.96 8.95
CA ASN A 46 -14.74 -9.93 8.42
C ASN A 46 -14.92 -10.24 6.92
N ASP A 47 -15.70 -9.43 6.21
CA ASP A 47 -15.79 -9.54 4.75
C ASP A 47 -14.48 -9.08 4.13
N ARG A 48 -14.06 -9.77 3.08
CA ARG A 48 -12.84 -9.43 2.34
C ARG A 48 -12.99 -8.06 1.68
N VAL A 49 -11.94 -7.24 1.80
CA VAL A 49 -11.87 -5.92 1.15
C VAL A 49 -11.76 -6.10 -0.37
N TYR A 50 -10.99 -7.10 -0.80
CA TYR A 50 -10.69 -7.35 -2.20
C TYR A 50 -11.20 -8.72 -2.65
N SER A 51 -11.73 -8.80 -3.87
CA SER A 51 -11.99 -10.08 -4.54
C SER A 51 -10.67 -10.77 -4.89
N ASP A 52 -10.72 -12.07 -5.20
CA ASP A 52 -9.52 -12.84 -5.61
C ASP A 52 -8.81 -12.22 -6.81
N GLU A 53 -9.55 -11.76 -7.81
CA GLU A 53 -9.01 -11.13 -9.01
C GLU A 53 -8.26 -9.82 -8.68
N VAL A 54 -8.86 -8.98 -7.81
CA VAL A 54 -8.26 -7.71 -7.40
C VAL A 54 -7.03 -7.94 -6.52
N ALA A 55 -7.13 -8.88 -5.56
CA ALA A 55 -6.01 -9.21 -4.68
C ALA A 55 -4.82 -9.75 -5.49
N ALA A 56 -5.05 -10.62 -6.48
CA ALA A 56 -4.00 -11.11 -7.36
C ALA A 56 -3.28 -10.00 -8.13
N ILE A 57 -4.00 -8.98 -8.63
CA ILE A 57 -3.40 -7.83 -9.29
C ILE A 57 -2.53 -7.03 -8.31
N LEU A 58 -3.06 -6.72 -7.12
CA LEU A 58 -2.35 -5.92 -6.13
C LEU A 58 -1.13 -6.64 -5.55
N ASN A 59 -1.22 -7.97 -5.33
CA ASN A 59 -0.09 -8.81 -4.95
C ASN A 59 1.00 -8.74 -6.04
N ALA A 60 0.65 -8.89 -7.31
CA ALA A 60 1.63 -8.79 -8.40
C ALA A 60 2.26 -7.39 -8.51
N VAL A 61 1.53 -6.33 -8.19
CA VAL A 61 2.07 -4.96 -8.08
C VAL A 61 3.06 -4.86 -6.91
N MET A 62 2.72 -5.41 -5.75
CA MET A 62 3.60 -5.42 -4.57
C MET A 62 4.87 -6.24 -4.82
N ASP A 63 4.75 -7.43 -5.40
CA ASP A 63 5.89 -8.25 -5.82
C ASP A 63 6.82 -7.45 -6.75
N LYS A 64 6.24 -6.68 -7.67
CA LYS A 64 7.01 -5.82 -8.56
C LYS A 64 7.76 -4.71 -7.82
N CYS A 65 7.20 -4.17 -6.74
CA CYS A 65 7.90 -3.22 -5.89
C CYS A 65 9.17 -3.85 -5.28
N PHE A 66 9.08 -5.09 -4.79
CA PHE A 66 10.21 -5.84 -4.25
C PHE A 66 11.26 -6.22 -5.29
N GLU A 67 10.88 -6.43 -6.56
CA GLU A 67 11.86 -6.62 -7.64
C GLU A 67 12.71 -5.38 -7.93
N ILE A 68 12.18 -4.18 -7.65
CA ILE A 68 12.83 -2.90 -7.97
C ILE A 68 13.67 -2.40 -6.81
N LYS A 69 13.24 -2.65 -5.57
CA LYS A 69 13.92 -2.16 -4.38
C LYS A 69 13.81 -3.17 -3.23
N ASP A 70 14.89 -3.33 -2.48
CA ASP A 70 14.93 -4.21 -1.31
C ASP A 70 14.34 -3.55 -0.04
N ASP A 71 14.24 -2.22 -0.02
CA ASP A 71 13.86 -1.38 1.13
C ASP A 71 12.40 -0.87 1.06
N VAL A 72 11.52 -1.62 0.39
CA VAL A 72 10.08 -1.30 0.23
C VAL A 72 9.41 -0.91 1.57
N TYR A 73 9.85 -1.52 2.67
CA TYR A 73 9.38 -1.22 4.02
C TYR A 73 9.65 0.22 4.46
N GLU A 74 10.82 0.78 4.11
CA GLU A 74 11.18 2.15 4.46
C GLU A 74 10.28 3.14 3.72
N ILE A 75 10.08 2.94 2.43
CA ILE A 75 9.17 3.74 1.60
C ILE A 75 7.74 3.68 2.15
N GLY A 76 7.27 2.48 2.48
CA GLY A 76 5.93 2.30 3.06
C GLY A 76 5.77 3.04 4.38
N LEU A 77 6.77 2.95 5.26
CA LEU A 77 6.78 3.65 6.54
C LEU A 77 6.82 5.16 6.37
N GLU A 78 7.62 5.68 5.44
CA GLU A 78 7.67 7.11 5.10
C GLU A 78 6.32 7.61 4.61
N VAL A 79 5.69 6.89 3.67
CA VAL A 79 4.35 7.25 3.17
C VAL A 79 3.32 7.26 4.30
N ILE A 80 3.31 6.27 5.19
CA ILE A 80 2.40 6.25 6.34
C ILE A 80 2.67 7.44 7.28
N LYS A 81 3.94 7.76 7.53
CA LYS A 81 4.33 8.92 8.36
C LYS A 81 3.87 10.25 7.76
N GLU A 82 3.94 10.38 6.44
CA GLU A 82 3.60 11.63 5.75
C GLU A 82 2.09 11.81 5.56
N HIS A 83 1.34 10.72 5.41
CA HIS A 83 -0.07 10.77 5.02
C HIS A 83 -1.06 10.35 6.11
N VAL A 84 -0.69 9.47 7.04
CA VAL A 84 -1.61 8.97 8.10
C VAL A 84 -1.38 9.71 9.42
N TYR A 85 -0.13 9.84 9.84
CA TYR A 85 0.20 10.36 11.16
C TYR A 85 -0.25 11.81 11.41
N PRO A 86 -0.19 12.75 10.44
CA PRO A 86 -0.75 14.09 10.61
C PRO A 86 -2.25 14.06 10.91
N GLU A 87 -3.00 13.17 10.24
CA GLU A 87 -4.44 12.99 10.47
C GLU A 87 -4.74 12.40 11.86
N MET A 88 -3.81 11.60 12.40
CA MET A 88 -3.86 11.09 13.77
C MET A 88 -3.37 12.09 14.83
N GLY A 89 -2.94 13.29 14.43
CA GLY A 89 -2.37 14.29 15.34
C GLY A 89 -0.98 13.95 15.87
N ILE A 90 -0.25 13.06 15.19
CA ILE A 90 1.10 12.64 15.57
C ILE A 90 2.13 13.46 14.77
N ASP A 91 2.95 14.26 15.47
CA ASP A 91 4.02 15.09 14.89
C ASP A 91 5.38 14.38 14.99
N TYR A 92 5.92 13.94 13.86
CA TYR A 92 7.22 13.27 13.75
C TYR A 92 8.39 14.20 13.43
N SER A 93 8.19 15.52 13.33
CA SER A 93 9.25 16.50 13.06
C SER A 93 10.26 16.68 14.22
N LYS A 94 10.09 15.92 15.31
CA LYS A 94 10.82 16.09 16.57
C LYS A 94 11.78 14.95 16.92
N ASN A 95 12.01 13.99 16.02
CA ASN A 95 12.99 12.91 16.20
C ASN A 95 14.20 13.10 15.31
#